data_AF-A0A1C0V9Q2-F1
#
_entry.id   AF-A0A1C0V9Q2-F1
#
_cell.length_a   1.000
_cell.length_b   1.000
_cell.length_c   1.000
_cell.angle_alpha   90.00
_cell.angle_beta   90.00
_cell.angle_gamma   90.00
#
_symmetry.space_group_name_H-M   'P 1'
#
loop_
_entity.id
_entity.type
_entity.pdbx_description
1 polymer ?
#
loop_
_entity_poly.entity_id
_entity_poly.type
_entity_poly.pdbx_seq_one_letter_code
_entity_poly.pdbx_strand_id
1 'polypeptide(L)'
;MKLQDFLGKEEKWGFEAVAKDEDLTRQIQILLIGLDLLEPPADAKFGPVTAAAIKKFQELKKIDESDYIGAVTAKELIETKRDELPKPELKLGNDIASRIVKYMLAQNYQVFTAPKEYNIVYVEGIDGDWNLNSDTPNAFNDRRIVIEVVNGTPKIVDHWQATTEPGRYYTVNPMNPGGAARIKFGQYKAWAVGLHGNAERHEALVQVAPVTVHRDFNKDFKRSGDKTDTGLFYINQHWGYDAPSNDIKNASAGCLVGRMRQGHKEFMSIIKQDRRYVANNDYVFYTTVIPGDDLLKKFPG
;
A
#
# COMPACT_ATOMS: atom_id res chain seq x y z
N MET A 1 -13.86 -13.49 -27.70
CA MET A 1 -14.04 -12.26 -28.52
C MET A 1 -12.86 -11.34 -28.28
N LYS A 2 -12.49 -10.48 -29.22
CA LYS A 2 -11.47 -9.44 -29.03
C LYS A 2 -12.11 -8.07 -28.90
N LEU A 3 -11.47 -7.17 -28.18
CA LEU A 3 -11.92 -5.78 -28.04
C LEU A 3 -12.00 -5.06 -29.39
N GLN A 4 -11.12 -5.43 -30.34
CA GLN A 4 -11.17 -4.95 -31.73
C GLN A 4 -12.45 -5.35 -32.47
N ASP A 5 -13.15 -6.40 -32.04
CA ASP A 5 -14.35 -6.88 -32.71
C ASP A 5 -15.55 -5.93 -32.54
N PHE A 6 -15.51 -5.01 -31.57
CA PHE A 6 -16.50 -3.95 -31.35
C PHE A 6 -16.32 -2.76 -32.31
N LEU A 7 -15.14 -2.59 -32.92
CA LEU A 7 -14.81 -1.40 -33.71
C LEU A 7 -15.65 -1.33 -35.00
N GLY A 8 -16.33 -0.20 -35.19
CA GLY A 8 -17.15 0.05 -36.38
C GLY A 8 -18.43 -0.79 -36.46
N LYS A 9 -18.86 -1.41 -35.35
CA LYS A 9 -20.08 -2.23 -35.26
C LYS A 9 -21.04 -1.68 -34.21
N GLU A 10 -22.31 -2.09 -34.29
CA GLU A 10 -23.34 -1.79 -33.28
C GLU A 10 -23.37 -2.79 -32.10
N GLU A 11 -22.44 -3.76 -32.09
CA GLU A 11 -22.29 -4.76 -31.04
C GLU A 11 -22.02 -4.09 -29.68
N LYS A 12 -22.73 -4.53 -28.64
CA LYS A 12 -22.61 -4.00 -27.28
C LYS A 12 -22.74 -5.14 -26.28
N TRP A 13 -21.75 -5.30 -25.42
CA TRP A 13 -21.75 -6.35 -24.41
C TRP A 13 -21.87 -5.74 -23.02
N GLY A 14 -22.95 -6.09 -22.32
CA GLY A 14 -23.06 -5.79 -20.89
C GLY A 14 -21.97 -6.53 -20.09
N PHE A 15 -21.67 -6.05 -18.89
CA PHE A 15 -20.60 -6.61 -18.06
C PHE A 15 -20.76 -8.11 -17.77
N GLU A 16 -21.98 -8.64 -17.65
CA GLU A 16 -22.22 -10.08 -17.49
C GLU A 16 -21.81 -10.92 -18.71
N ALA A 17 -21.95 -10.36 -19.92
CA ALA A 17 -21.54 -11.04 -21.15
C ALA A 17 -20.01 -11.04 -21.28
N VAL A 18 -19.38 -9.89 -21.00
CA VAL A 18 -17.92 -9.78 -20.93
C VAL A 18 -17.34 -10.73 -19.89
N ALA A 19 -17.98 -10.86 -18.73
CA ALA A 19 -17.55 -11.74 -17.64
C ALA A 19 -17.51 -13.23 -18.00
N LYS A 20 -18.26 -13.66 -19.02
CA LYS A 20 -18.26 -15.04 -19.52
C LYS A 20 -17.15 -15.30 -20.55
N ASP A 21 -16.43 -14.27 -20.98
CA ASP A 21 -15.34 -14.35 -21.94
C ASP A 21 -14.01 -13.99 -21.25
N GLU A 22 -13.27 -15.02 -20.85
CA GLU A 22 -12.00 -14.88 -20.12
C GLU A 22 -10.95 -14.11 -20.93
N ASP A 23 -10.88 -14.33 -22.25
CA ASP A 23 -9.91 -13.69 -23.14
C ASP A 23 -10.21 -12.19 -23.29
N LEU A 24 -11.47 -11.84 -23.53
CA LEU A 24 -11.91 -10.44 -23.60
C LEU A 24 -11.69 -9.73 -22.25
N THR A 25 -12.05 -10.40 -21.15
CA THR A 25 -11.83 -9.87 -19.79
C THR A 25 -10.36 -9.59 -19.55
N ARG A 26 -9.47 -10.56 -19.84
CA ARG A 26 -8.03 -10.40 -19.66
C ARG A 26 -7.49 -9.25 -20.51
N GLN A 27 -7.94 -9.12 -21.75
CA GLN A 27 -7.54 -8.04 -22.63
C GLN A 27 -7.90 -6.66 -22.05
N ILE A 28 -9.13 -6.50 -21.56
CA ILE A 28 -9.61 -5.26 -20.93
C ILE A 28 -8.78 -4.96 -19.67
N GLN A 29 -8.56 -5.96 -18.82
CA GLN A 29 -7.76 -5.80 -17.61
C GLN A 29 -6.33 -5.34 -17.92
N ILE A 30 -5.67 -5.91 -18.94
CA ILE A 30 -4.32 -5.50 -19.36
C ILE A 30 -4.29 -4.01 -19.75
N LEU A 31 -5.28 -3.55 -20.52
CA LEU A 31 -5.36 -2.15 -20.93
C LEU A 31 -5.61 -1.23 -19.72
N LEU A 32 -6.55 -1.59 -18.84
CA LEU A 32 -6.83 -0.81 -17.62
C LEU A 32 -5.63 -0.77 -16.66
N ILE A 33 -4.84 -1.85 -16.58
CA ILE A 33 -3.59 -1.89 -15.82
C ILE A 33 -2.56 -0.93 -16.44
N GLY A 34 -2.41 -0.94 -17.78
CA GLY A 34 -1.53 0.01 -18.48
C GLY A 34 -1.93 1.48 -18.30
N LEU A 35 -3.19 1.74 -17.97
CA LEU A 35 -3.76 3.05 -17.70
C LEU A 35 -3.76 3.44 -16.19
N ASP A 36 -3.21 2.61 -15.31
CA ASP A 36 -3.30 2.73 -13.83
C ASP A 36 -4.75 2.79 -13.27
N LEU A 37 -5.73 2.28 -14.01
CA LEU A 37 -7.12 2.23 -13.56
C LEU A 37 -7.48 0.91 -12.90
N LEU A 38 -6.62 -0.10 -13.04
CA LEU A 38 -6.73 -1.41 -12.41
C LEU A 38 -5.35 -1.85 -11.92
N GLU A 39 -5.29 -2.52 -10.76
CA GLU A 39 -4.03 -3.07 -10.27
C GLU A 39 -3.72 -4.44 -10.91
N PRO A 40 -2.45 -4.77 -11.20
CA PRO A 40 -2.08 -6.10 -11.69
C PRO A 40 -2.24 -7.19 -10.60
N PRO A 41 -2.41 -8.48 -11.01
CA PRO A 41 -2.36 -8.99 -12.38
C PRO A 41 -3.72 -8.98 -13.11
N ALA A 42 -3.70 -9.10 -14.44
CA ALA A 42 -4.89 -9.45 -15.23
C ALA A 42 -5.21 -10.94 -15.05
N ASP A 43 -6.16 -11.25 -14.17
CA ASP A 43 -6.52 -12.60 -13.75
C ASP A 43 -7.61 -13.26 -14.61
N ALA A 44 -8.14 -12.56 -15.61
CA ALA A 44 -9.27 -12.95 -16.45
C ALA A 44 -10.61 -13.10 -15.71
N LYS A 45 -10.71 -12.61 -14.46
CA LYS A 45 -11.95 -12.66 -13.68
C LYS A 45 -12.61 -11.30 -13.66
N PHE A 46 -13.75 -11.20 -14.35
CA PHE A 46 -14.53 -9.97 -14.36
C PHE A 46 -15.37 -9.88 -13.09
N GLY A 47 -14.82 -9.21 -12.08
CA GLY A 47 -15.51 -8.91 -10.83
C GLY A 47 -15.88 -7.43 -10.68
N PRO A 48 -16.40 -7.05 -9.49
CA PRO A 48 -16.73 -5.66 -9.15
C PRO A 48 -15.57 -4.67 -9.36
N VAL A 49 -14.32 -5.13 -9.16
CA VAL A 49 -13.12 -4.31 -9.35
C VAL A 49 -12.90 -3.97 -10.82
N THR A 50 -13.07 -4.94 -11.74
CA THR A 50 -12.94 -4.70 -13.18
C THR A 50 -14.07 -3.80 -13.68
N ALA A 51 -15.30 -4.05 -13.22
CA ALA A 51 -16.46 -3.19 -13.52
C ALA A 51 -16.24 -1.74 -13.09
N ALA A 52 -15.75 -1.52 -11.87
CA ALA A 52 -15.48 -0.18 -11.35
C ALA A 52 -14.36 0.54 -12.12
N ALA A 53 -13.33 -0.19 -12.56
CA ALA A 53 -12.25 0.36 -13.38
C ALA A 53 -12.74 0.81 -14.77
N ILE A 54 -13.61 0.02 -15.41
CA ILE A 54 -14.24 0.40 -16.70
C ILE A 54 -15.10 1.64 -16.53
N LYS A 55 -15.97 1.68 -15.49
CA LYS A 55 -16.82 2.86 -15.23
C LYS A 55 -15.98 4.12 -15.01
N LYS A 56 -14.90 4.02 -14.24
CA LYS A 56 -13.96 5.12 -14.03
C LYS A 56 -13.31 5.58 -15.33
N PHE A 57 -12.91 4.64 -16.19
CA PHE A 57 -12.37 4.97 -17.51
C PHE A 57 -13.39 5.74 -18.36
N GLN A 58 -14.63 5.22 -18.44
CA GLN A 58 -15.72 5.85 -19.18
C GLN A 58 -16.03 7.25 -18.64
N GLU A 59 -16.05 7.44 -17.33
CA GLU A 59 -16.23 8.75 -16.68
C GLU A 59 -15.10 9.73 -17.06
N LEU A 60 -13.84 9.31 -16.94
CA LEU A 60 -12.67 10.16 -17.25
C LEU A 60 -12.64 10.59 -18.73
N LYS A 61 -13.11 9.72 -19.62
CA LYS A 61 -13.20 9.97 -21.06
C LYS A 61 -14.54 10.55 -21.51
N LYS A 62 -15.48 10.75 -20.58
CA LYS A 62 -16.85 11.25 -20.83
C LYS A 62 -17.61 10.41 -21.88
N ILE A 63 -17.48 9.09 -21.78
CA ILE A 63 -18.12 8.11 -22.67
C ILE A 63 -19.50 7.74 -22.10
N ASP A 64 -20.53 7.85 -22.93
CA ASP A 64 -21.92 7.49 -22.58
C ASP A 64 -22.25 6.02 -22.92
N GLU A 65 -21.47 5.09 -22.35
CA GLU A 65 -21.67 3.64 -22.48
C GLU A 65 -21.78 2.98 -21.09
N SER A 66 -22.66 3.51 -20.25
CA SER A 66 -22.80 3.07 -18.85
C SER A 66 -23.19 1.59 -18.75
N ASP A 67 -22.40 0.81 -18.01
CA ASP A 67 -22.64 -0.63 -17.71
C ASP A 67 -22.47 -1.62 -18.87
N TYR A 68 -21.94 -1.17 -20.01
CA TYR A 68 -21.59 -2.04 -21.14
C TYR A 68 -20.30 -1.58 -21.82
N ILE A 69 -19.77 -2.43 -22.71
CA ILE A 69 -18.68 -2.10 -23.62
C ILE A 69 -19.23 -2.13 -25.04
N GLY A 70 -19.24 -0.97 -25.70
CA GLY A 70 -19.55 -0.82 -27.12
C GLY A 70 -18.34 -0.35 -27.91
N ALA A 71 -18.60 0.11 -29.13
CA ALA A 71 -17.57 0.57 -30.06
C ALA A 71 -16.75 1.74 -29.49
N VAL A 72 -17.36 2.65 -28.71
CA VAL A 72 -16.67 3.84 -28.20
C VAL A 72 -15.71 3.46 -27.07
N THR A 73 -16.18 2.71 -26.07
CA THR A 73 -15.32 2.26 -24.96
C THR A 73 -14.20 1.36 -25.48
N ALA A 74 -14.50 0.45 -26.40
CA ALA A 74 -13.48 -0.43 -27.00
C ALA A 74 -12.38 0.36 -27.72
N LYS A 75 -12.77 1.33 -28.56
CA LYS A 75 -11.82 2.20 -29.25
C LYS A 75 -10.95 2.98 -28.28
N GLU A 76 -11.57 3.68 -27.33
CA GLU A 76 -10.85 4.54 -26.39
C GLU A 76 -9.92 3.72 -25.48
N LEU A 77 -10.30 2.51 -25.05
CA LEU A 77 -9.43 1.62 -24.27
C LEU A 77 -8.18 1.19 -25.05
N ILE A 78 -8.30 0.99 -26.37
CA ILE A 78 -7.17 0.59 -27.23
C ILE A 78 -6.23 1.78 -27.49
N GLU A 79 -6.79 2.97 -27.71
CA GLU A 79 -6.04 4.12 -28.22
C GLU A 79 -5.51 5.05 -27.12
N THR A 80 -6.20 5.14 -25.98
CA THR A 80 -5.83 6.08 -24.90
C THR A 80 -4.47 5.70 -24.32
N LYS A 81 -3.58 6.70 -24.23
CA LYS A 81 -2.35 6.57 -23.47
C LYS A 81 -2.53 7.04 -22.03
N ARG A 82 -1.72 6.50 -21.13
CA ARG A 82 -1.76 6.81 -19.69
C ARG A 82 -1.68 8.31 -19.38
N ASP A 83 -0.88 9.06 -20.14
CA ASP A 83 -0.67 10.50 -19.98
C ASP A 83 -1.82 11.36 -20.51
N GLU A 84 -2.72 10.77 -21.31
CA GLU A 84 -3.93 11.44 -21.81
C GLU A 84 -5.09 11.38 -20.82
N LEU A 85 -5.04 10.47 -19.84
CA LEU A 85 -6.05 10.42 -18.79
C LEU A 85 -5.90 11.60 -17.83
N PRO A 86 -7.00 12.29 -17.47
CA PRO A 86 -6.94 13.36 -16.49
C PRO A 86 -6.48 12.80 -15.15
N LYS A 87 -5.30 13.23 -14.69
CA LYS A 87 -4.81 12.93 -13.36
C LYS A 87 -5.50 13.86 -12.37
N PRO A 88 -6.05 13.36 -11.25
CA PRO A 88 -6.51 14.23 -10.19
C PRO A 88 -5.37 15.15 -9.78
N GLU A 89 -5.58 16.46 -9.88
CA GLU A 89 -4.55 17.43 -9.49
C GLU A 89 -4.29 17.28 -7.98
N LEU A 90 -3.07 16.90 -7.62
CA LEU A 90 -2.65 16.82 -6.23
C LEU A 90 -2.28 18.22 -5.72
N LYS A 91 -3.05 18.69 -4.74
CA LYS A 91 -2.85 19.96 -4.06
C LYS A 91 -1.90 19.74 -2.88
N LEU A 92 -0.60 19.78 -3.16
CA LEU A 92 0.45 19.47 -2.20
C LEU A 92 1.00 20.73 -1.52
N GLY A 93 0.71 20.89 -0.22
CA GLY A 93 1.24 21.95 0.63
C GLY A 93 2.57 21.59 1.32
N ASN A 94 2.83 22.24 2.45
CA ASN A 94 3.98 21.97 3.32
C ASN A 94 3.63 21.20 4.59
N ASP A 95 2.34 20.84 4.78
CA ASP A 95 1.96 19.94 5.85
C ASP A 95 2.63 18.56 5.67
N ILE A 96 2.71 17.80 6.76
CA ILE A 96 3.41 16.51 6.76
C ILE A 96 2.80 15.50 5.77
N ALA A 97 1.48 15.50 5.55
CA ALA A 97 0.83 14.58 4.62
C ALA A 97 1.27 14.88 3.17
N SER A 98 1.26 16.16 2.81
CA SER A 98 1.78 16.64 1.53
C SER A 98 3.26 16.33 1.35
N ARG A 99 4.09 16.48 2.38
CA ARG A 99 5.54 16.16 2.34
C ARG A 99 5.78 14.67 2.12
N ILE A 100 5.03 13.80 2.81
CA ILE A 100 5.08 12.35 2.60
C ILE A 100 4.69 11.99 1.16
N VAL A 101 3.59 12.57 0.64
CA VAL A 101 3.16 12.33 -0.75
C VAL A 101 4.20 12.83 -1.76
N LYS A 102 4.80 14.02 -1.55
CA LYS A 102 5.92 14.51 -2.37
C LYS A 102 7.08 13.52 -2.38
N TYR A 103 7.43 12.96 -1.22
CA TYR A 103 8.47 11.94 -1.10
C TYR A 103 8.12 10.68 -1.89
N MET A 104 6.91 10.14 -1.71
CA MET A 104 6.43 8.97 -2.44
C MET A 104 6.52 9.20 -3.96
N LEU A 105 6.05 10.35 -4.45
CA LEU A 105 6.13 10.70 -5.87
C LEU A 105 7.58 10.79 -6.36
N ALA A 106 8.48 11.43 -5.59
CA ALA A 106 9.89 11.54 -5.95
C ALA A 106 10.63 10.18 -5.96
N GLN A 107 10.12 9.18 -5.25
CA GLN A 107 10.62 7.81 -5.30
C GLN A 107 9.90 6.93 -6.34
N ASN A 108 9.01 7.50 -7.14
CA ASN A 108 8.13 6.77 -8.08
C ASN A 108 7.27 5.69 -7.39
N TYR A 109 6.89 5.91 -6.14
CA TYR A 109 5.96 5.04 -5.42
C TYR A 109 4.52 5.32 -5.85
N GLN A 110 3.68 4.28 -5.75
CA GLN A 110 2.25 4.40 -6.00
C GLN A 110 1.61 5.29 -4.92
N VAL A 111 0.89 6.32 -5.35
CA VAL A 111 0.04 7.14 -4.50
C VAL A 111 -1.40 6.90 -4.92
N PHE A 112 -2.23 6.45 -3.98
CA PHE A 112 -3.65 6.27 -4.23
C PHE A 112 -4.39 7.56 -3.93
N THR A 113 -5.23 7.98 -4.87
CA THR A 113 -5.87 9.30 -4.85
C THR A 113 -7.38 9.25 -4.90
N ALA A 114 -7.99 8.07 -5.08
CA ALA A 114 -9.44 7.96 -5.09
C ALA A 114 -9.99 7.95 -3.66
N PRO A 115 -11.26 8.36 -3.45
CA PRO A 115 -11.88 8.34 -2.13
C PRO A 115 -11.83 6.94 -1.50
N LYS A 116 -11.44 6.86 -0.23
CA LYS A 116 -11.23 5.61 0.50
C LYS A 116 -10.25 4.63 -0.17
N GLU A 117 -9.27 5.11 -0.93
CA GLU A 117 -8.06 4.33 -1.23
C GLU A 117 -6.94 4.86 -0.35
N TYR A 118 -6.64 4.13 0.73
CA TYR A 118 -5.71 4.58 1.74
C TYR A 118 -4.26 4.29 1.36
N ASN A 119 -3.37 5.19 1.79
CA ASN A 119 -1.93 5.03 1.71
C ASN A 119 -1.40 4.76 3.13
N ILE A 120 -0.88 3.55 3.36
CA ILE A 120 -0.25 3.19 4.64
C ILE A 120 1.24 3.52 4.55
N VAL A 121 1.71 4.36 5.48
CA VAL A 121 3.10 4.82 5.50
C VAL A 121 3.67 4.66 6.91
N TYR A 122 4.87 4.11 7.01
CA TYR A 122 5.69 4.15 8.20
C TYR A 122 6.86 5.11 7.96
N VAL A 123 7.05 6.03 8.90
CA VAL A 123 8.18 6.97 8.91
C VAL A 123 9.05 6.64 10.11
N GLU A 124 10.27 6.20 9.84
CA GLU A 124 11.25 5.82 10.87
C GLU A 124 11.89 7.07 11.50
N GLY A 125 12.12 7.04 12.82
CA GLY A 125 12.88 8.06 13.54
C GLY A 125 12.16 9.41 13.68
N ILE A 126 10.82 9.40 13.77
CA ILE A 126 10.01 10.63 13.88
C ILE A 126 8.99 10.56 15.02
N ASP A 127 8.80 11.69 15.71
CA ASP A 127 7.81 11.86 16.76
C ASP A 127 6.43 12.29 16.26
N GLY A 128 5.47 12.42 17.19
CA GLY A 128 4.04 12.66 16.88
C GLY A 128 3.75 14.10 16.51
N ASP A 129 4.72 14.97 16.77
CA ASP A 129 4.81 16.36 16.37
C ASP A 129 5.62 16.55 15.07
N TRP A 130 6.02 15.44 14.42
CA TRP A 130 6.75 15.42 13.15
C TRP A 130 8.21 15.91 13.20
N ASN A 131 8.81 15.91 14.39
CA ASN A 131 10.24 16.18 14.58
C ASN A 131 11.05 14.88 14.60
N LEU A 132 12.32 14.94 14.18
CA LEU A 132 13.23 13.80 14.30
C LEU A 132 13.50 13.48 15.77
N ASN A 133 13.57 12.19 16.08
CA ASN A 133 14.14 11.72 17.35
C ASN A 133 15.53 11.09 17.12
N SER A 134 16.13 10.56 18.18
CA SER A 134 17.48 9.99 18.16
C SER A 134 17.58 8.62 17.49
N ASP A 135 16.48 8.11 16.94
CA ASP A 135 16.37 6.79 16.36
C ASP A 135 16.94 5.65 17.24
N THR A 136 16.58 5.66 18.53
CA THR A 136 17.20 4.76 19.51
C THR A 136 16.76 3.31 19.27
N PRO A 137 17.70 2.36 19.14
CA PRO A 137 17.35 0.95 18.96
C PRO A 137 16.46 0.40 20.08
N ASN A 138 15.56 -0.53 19.73
CA ASN A 138 14.61 -1.16 20.66
C ASN A 138 13.55 -0.21 21.24
N ALA A 139 13.13 0.81 20.48
CA ALA A 139 12.07 1.73 20.88
C ALA A 139 10.90 1.76 19.88
N PHE A 140 9.75 2.21 20.34
CA PHE A 140 8.63 2.62 19.51
C PHE A 140 8.75 4.13 19.21
N ASN A 141 9.66 4.45 18.31
CA ASN A 141 10.09 5.80 17.96
C ASN A 141 9.78 6.16 16.50
N ASP A 142 8.90 5.39 15.87
CA ASP A 142 8.45 5.60 14.49
C ASP A 142 6.98 6.01 14.47
N ARG A 143 6.48 6.37 13.29
CA ARG A 143 5.05 6.65 13.09
C ARG A 143 4.45 5.78 12.01
N ARG A 144 3.38 5.06 12.36
CA ARG A 144 2.45 4.45 11.41
C ARG A 144 1.39 5.49 11.07
N ILE A 145 1.16 5.73 9.78
CA ILE A 145 0.31 6.81 9.28
C ILE A 145 -0.61 6.22 8.22
N VAL A 146 -1.88 6.65 8.23
CA VAL A 146 -2.82 6.39 7.14
C VAL A 146 -3.19 7.73 6.50
N ILE A 147 -2.98 7.83 5.18
CA ILE A 147 -3.29 9.02 4.38
C ILE A 147 -4.40 8.71 3.37
N GLU A 148 -5.39 9.59 3.31
CA GLU A 148 -6.40 9.64 2.25
C GLU A 148 -6.23 10.93 1.44
N VAL A 149 -6.42 10.88 0.13
CA VAL A 149 -6.47 12.10 -0.70
C VAL A 149 -7.92 12.52 -0.85
N VAL A 150 -8.30 13.64 -0.22
CA VAL A 150 -9.65 14.19 -0.24
C VAL A 150 -9.68 15.42 -1.14
N ASN A 151 -10.41 15.37 -2.25
CA ASN A 151 -10.53 16.47 -3.22
C ASN A 151 -9.18 16.99 -3.73
N GLY A 152 -8.24 16.06 -3.95
CA GLY A 152 -6.86 16.34 -4.40
C GLY A 152 -5.88 16.69 -3.27
N THR A 153 -6.34 16.87 -2.03
CA THR A 153 -5.47 17.22 -0.89
C THR A 153 -5.21 15.99 -0.03
N PRO A 154 -3.94 15.57 0.16
CA PRO A 154 -3.60 14.52 1.12
C PRO A 154 -3.97 14.95 2.54
N LYS A 155 -4.59 14.05 3.29
CA LYS A 155 -4.93 14.23 4.70
C LYS A 155 -4.52 12.99 5.47
N ILE A 156 -3.86 13.18 6.61
CA ILE A 156 -3.70 12.11 7.58
C ILE A 156 -5.08 11.82 8.16
N VAL A 157 -5.54 10.58 7.96
CA VAL A 157 -6.76 10.07 8.59
C VAL A 157 -6.49 9.85 10.07
N ASP A 158 -5.37 9.19 10.38
CA ASP A 158 -4.85 9.01 11.73
C ASP A 158 -3.38 8.55 11.69
N HIS A 159 -2.71 8.59 12.84
CA HIS A 159 -1.35 8.11 13.03
C HIS A 159 -1.09 7.58 14.45
N TRP A 160 -0.21 6.60 14.57
CA TRP A 160 0.10 5.95 15.85
C TRP A 160 1.61 5.79 16.05
N GLN A 161 2.02 5.84 17.31
CA GLN A 161 3.37 5.45 17.72
C GLN A 161 3.62 3.98 17.33
N ALA A 162 4.73 3.75 16.64
CA ALA A 162 5.05 2.47 16.04
C ALA A 162 6.56 2.20 16.08
N THR A 163 6.95 1.06 15.51
CA THR A 163 8.32 0.70 15.18
C THR A 163 8.33 -0.07 13.86
N THR A 164 9.34 0.15 13.04
CA THR A 164 9.68 -0.64 11.84
C THR A 164 10.87 -1.57 12.09
N GLU A 165 11.32 -1.59 13.34
CA GLU A 165 12.60 -2.13 13.78
C GLU A 165 12.40 -3.40 14.62
N PRO A 166 13.39 -4.32 14.63
CA PRO A 166 13.36 -5.46 15.51
C PRO A 166 13.62 -5.04 16.96
N GLY A 167 12.99 -5.75 17.90
CA GLY A 167 13.34 -5.65 19.30
C GLY A 167 14.77 -6.14 19.56
N ARG A 168 15.39 -5.63 20.64
CA ARG A 168 16.76 -6.01 21.05
C ARG A 168 16.91 -7.52 21.17
N TYR A 169 15.88 -8.19 21.70
CA TYR A 169 15.88 -9.64 21.83
C TYR A 169 16.21 -10.35 20.52
N TYR A 170 15.58 -9.97 19.40
CA TYR A 170 15.78 -10.63 18.11
C TYR A 170 17.04 -10.15 17.38
N THR A 171 17.54 -8.95 17.67
CA THR A 171 18.87 -8.55 17.17
C THR A 171 19.95 -9.39 17.83
N VAL A 172 19.86 -9.61 19.14
CA VAL A 172 20.85 -10.41 19.89
C VAL A 172 20.67 -11.91 19.66
N ASN A 173 19.43 -12.39 19.55
CA ASN A 173 19.04 -13.79 19.35
C ASN A 173 18.23 -13.92 18.05
N PRO A 174 18.87 -13.82 16.86
CA PRO A 174 18.15 -13.77 15.61
C PRO A 174 17.53 -15.13 15.27
N MET A 175 16.31 -15.08 14.73
CA MET A 175 15.61 -16.28 14.25
C MET A 175 16.24 -16.84 12.97
N ASN A 176 17.02 -16.01 12.25
CA ASN A 176 17.75 -16.38 11.05
C ASN A 176 19.25 -16.23 11.32
N PRO A 177 20.11 -17.21 10.95
CA PRO A 177 21.55 -17.12 11.18
C PRO A 177 22.22 -15.93 10.48
N GLY A 178 21.58 -15.35 9.46
CA GLY A 178 22.03 -14.13 8.80
C GLY A 178 21.80 -12.85 9.60
N GLY A 179 21.01 -12.86 10.68
CA GLY A 179 20.72 -11.67 11.50
C GLY A 179 19.24 -11.31 11.58
N ALA A 180 18.92 -10.30 12.39
CA ALA A 180 17.56 -9.78 12.51
C ALA A 180 17.10 -9.12 11.19
N ALA A 181 15.81 -9.20 10.90
CA ALA A 181 15.25 -8.55 9.72
C ALA A 181 14.97 -7.07 10.00
N ARG A 182 15.43 -6.21 9.10
CA ARG A 182 15.11 -4.78 9.04
C ARG A 182 14.57 -4.48 7.65
N ILE A 183 13.29 -4.14 7.52
CA ILE A 183 12.70 -3.91 6.19
C ILE A 183 13.51 -2.83 5.47
N LYS A 184 13.94 -3.13 4.23
CA LYS A 184 14.61 -2.14 3.39
C LYS A 184 13.59 -1.05 3.03
N PHE A 185 13.97 0.21 3.21
CA PHE A 185 13.12 1.34 2.84
C PHE A 185 12.62 1.22 1.40
N GLY A 186 11.34 1.47 1.19
CA GLY A 186 10.66 1.10 -0.04
C GLY A 186 9.14 1.09 0.12
N GLN A 187 8.46 0.75 -0.97
CA GLN A 187 7.04 0.47 -0.98
C GLN A 187 6.81 -0.98 -1.43
N TYR A 188 5.95 -1.70 -0.72
CA TYR A 188 5.65 -3.10 -0.98
C TYR A 188 4.15 -3.35 -1.00
N LYS A 189 3.65 -4.06 -2.01
CA LYS A 189 2.30 -4.66 -2.05
C LYS A 189 2.39 -6.06 -1.45
N ALA A 190 2.32 -6.16 -0.12
CA ALA A 190 2.72 -7.39 0.56
C ALA A 190 1.87 -7.85 1.74
N TRP A 191 0.79 -7.14 2.08
CA TRP A 191 -0.01 -7.50 3.26
C TRP A 191 -1.50 -7.59 2.97
N ALA A 192 -2.17 -8.60 3.52
CA ALA A 192 -3.63 -8.75 3.46
C ALA A 192 -4.21 -8.79 4.88
N VAL A 193 -5.50 -8.54 5.04
CA VAL A 193 -6.16 -8.72 6.34
C VAL A 193 -6.09 -10.20 6.75
N GLY A 194 -5.64 -10.46 7.97
CA GLY A 194 -5.55 -11.80 8.53
C GLY A 194 -5.46 -11.77 10.04
N LEU A 195 -4.96 -12.87 10.63
CA LEU A 195 -4.82 -13.00 12.08
C LEU A 195 -3.35 -13.19 12.46
N HIS A 196 -2.90 -12.44 13.46
CA HIS A 196 -1.58 -12.56 14.08
C HIS A 196 -1.70 -13.04 15.53
N GLY A 197 -0.67 -13.75 16.01
CA GLY A 197 -0.55 -14.21 17.39
C GLY A 197 -1.25 -15.56 17.68
N ASN A 198 -0.72 -16.27 18.68
CA ASN A 198 -1.29 -17.51 19.19
C ASN A 198 -2.05 -17.28 20.50
N ALA A 199 -1.34 -16.82 21.54
CA ALA A 199 -1.91 -16.59 22.87
C ALA A 199 -2.91 -15.42 22.91
N GLU A 200 -2.62 -14.36 22.17
CA GLU A 200 -3.50 -13.20 22.02
C GLU A 200 -3.76 -12.97 20.54
N ARG A 201 -4.55 -13.86 19.94
CA ARG A 201 -4.87 -13.83 18.51
C ARG A 201 -5.71 -12.60 18.18
N HIS A 202 -5.30 -11.84 17.18
CA HIS A 202 -5.96 -10.60 16.78
C HIS A 202 -5.85 -10.32 15.27
N GLU A 203 -6.73 -9.46 14.79
CA GLU A 203 -6.70 -9.00 13.40
C GLU A 203 -5.46 -8.14 13.15
N ALA A 204 -4.82 -8.37 12.00
CA ALA A 204 -3.58 -7.70 11.59
C ALA A 204 -3.51 -7.67 10.06
N LEU A 205 -2.53 -6.92 9.54
CA LEU A 205 -2.10 -7.05 8.16
C LEU A 205 -0.99 -8.11 8.09
N VAL A 206 -1.29 -9.29 7.57
CA VAL A 206 -0.36 -10.43 7.50
C VAL A 206 0.41 -10.44 6.19
N GLN A 207 1.69 -10.83 6.24
CA GLN A 207 2.51 -10.88 5.03
C GLN A 207 2.02 -11.98 4.08
N VAL A 208 1.74 -11.61 2.83
CA VAL A 208 1.30 -12.51 1.75
C VAL A 208 2.15 -12.41 0.48
N ALA A 209 3.04 -11.42 0.38
CA ALA A 209 4.00 -11.33 -0.71
C ALA A 209 5.43 -11.02 -0.20
N PRO A 210 6.48 -11.31 -0.99
CA PRO A 210 7.85 -11.06 -0.58
C PRO A 210 8.13 -9.58 -0.28
N VAL A 211 8.89 -9.33 0.78
CA VAL A 211 9.50 -8.03 1.07
C VAL A 211 11.02 -8.18 1.08
N THR A 212 11.75 -7.08 0.90
CA THR A 212 13.21 -7.08 1.02
C THR A 212 13.61 -6.56 2.39
N VAL A 213 14.53 -7.25 3.04
CA VAL A 213 15.08 -6.90 4.36
C VAL A 213 16.60 -6.82 4.31
N HIS A 214 17.18 -5.99 5.16
CA HIS A 214 18.57 -6.10 5.58
C HIS A 214 18.66 -7.11 6.71
N ARG A 215 19.70 -7.95 6.68
CA ARG A 215 19.98 -8.95 7.70
C ARG A 215 21.12 -8.47 8.59
N ASP A 216 20.77 -8.01 9.78
CA ASP A 216 21.68 -7.42 10.78
C ASP A 216 22.56 -8.51 11.41
N PHE A 217 23.59 -8.91 10.66
CA PHE A 217 24.49 -10.00 11.01
C PHE A 217 25.45 -9.60 12.13
N ASN A 218 25.93 -8.35 12.09
CA ASN A 218 26.91 -7.81 13.03
C ASN A 218 26.26 -7.27 14.33
N LYS A 219 24.92 -7.24 14.41
CA LYS A 219 24.13 -6.84 15.58
C LYS A 219 24.38 -5.38 15.96
N ASP A 220 24.64 -4.53 14.97
CA ASP A 220 24.94 -3.11 15.17
C ASP A 220 23.70 -2.20 15.14
N PHE A 221 22.54 -2.82 14.94
CA PHE A 221 21.24 -2.19 14.88
C PHE A 221 21.02 -1.27 13.68
N LYS A 222 21.68 -1.52 12.55
CA LYS A 222 21.59 -0.67 11.35
C LYS A 222 21.29 -1.51 10.12
N ARG A 223 20.90 -0.83 9.03
CA ARG A 223 20.75 -1.44 7.69
C ARG A 223 22.04 -1.36 6.85
N SER A 224 22.89 -0.40 7.17
CA SER A 224 24.04 -0.02 6.34
C SER A 224 25.13 -1.11 6.35
N GLY A 225 25.48 -1.61 5.16
CA GLY A 225 26.50 -2.65 5.01
C GLY A 225 25.98 -4.09 5.14
N ASP A 226 24.72 -4.26 5.55
CA ASP A 226 24.08 -5.57 5.63
C ASP A 226 23.70 -6.14 4.27
N LYS A 227 23.73 -7.49 4.19
CA LYS A 227 23.20 -8.22 3.04
C LYS A 227 21.68 -8.10 3.00
N THR A 228 21.16 -7.99 1.78
CA THR A 228 19.72 -8.03 1.54
C THR A 228 19.22 -9.44 1.33
N ASP A 229 17.99 -9.70 1.77
CA ASP A 229 17.26 -10.95 1.57
C ASP A 229 15.81 -10.61 1.20
N THR A 230 15.23 -11.33 0.22
CA THR A 230 13.88 -11.09 -0.30
C THR A 230 13.04 -12.35 -0.20
N GLY A 231 11.92 -12.29 0.52
CA GLY A 231 11.10 -13.48 0.75
C GLY A 231 9.92 -13.26 1.69
N LEU A 232 9.28 -14.37 2.04
CA LEU A 232 8.25 -14.43 3.07
C LEU A 232 8.90 -14.72 4.42
N PHE A 233 8.73 -13.80 5.37
CA PHE A 233 9.40 -13.83 6.68
C PHE A 233 8.40 -13.74 7.84
N TYR A 234 7.10 -13.78 7.54
CA TYR A 234 6.01 -13.53 8.49
C TYR A 234 6.10 -12.15 9.17
N ILE A 235 6.56 -11.17 8.41
CA ILE A 235 6.66 -9.76 8.82
C ILE A 235 5.27 -9.13 8.72
N ASN A 236 4.49 -9.24 9.79
CA ASN A 236 3.12 -8.72 9.86
C ASN A 236 3.09 -7.26 10.34
N GLN A 237 1.97 -6.57 10.12
CA GLN A 237 1.66 -5.31 10.79
C GLN A 237 0.63 -5.55 11.88
N HIS A 238 1.07 -5.52 13.13
CA HIS A 238 0.28 -5.91 14.30
C HIS A 238 0.51 -4.97 15.49
N TRP A 239 -0.09 -5.25 16.66
CA TRP A 239 0.12 -4.43 17.85
C TRP A 239 1.37 -4.81 18.65
N GLY A 240 1.89 -3.86 19.43
CA GLY A 240 3.05 -4.00 20.31
C GLY A 240 2.72 -4.43 21.73
N TYR A 241 1.52 -4.97 21.95
CA TYR A 241 1.07 -5.50 23.25
C TYR A 241 1.12 -4.48 24.40
N ASP A 242 0.96 -3.19 24.09
CA ASP A 242 1.08 -2.08 25.04
C ASP A 242 2.42 -2.06 25.77
N ALA A 243 3.47 -2.58 25.14
CA ALA A 243 4.83 -2.52 25.64
C ALA A 243 5.26 -1.05 25.87
N PRO A 244 6.17 -0.79 26.83
CA PRO A 244 6.70 0.55 27.06
C PRO A 244 7.35 1.11 25.78
N SER A 245 7.29 2.43 25.59
CA SER A 245 7.78 3.06 24.36
C SER A 245 9.28 2.91 24.13
N ASN A 246 10.07 2.63 25.16
CA ASN A 246 11.52 2.47 25.10
C ASN A 246 11.99 1.01 25.16
N ASP A 247 11.07 0.03 25.06
CA ASP A 247 11.43 -1.39 25.00
C ASP A 247 10.40 -2.18 24.19
N ILE A 248 10.74 -2.51 22.94
CA ILE A 248 9.96 -3.37 22.04
C ILE A 248 9.83 -4.80 22.58
N LYS A 249 10.72 -5.22 23.49
CA LYS A 249 10.81 -6.58 24.02
C LYS A 249 10.95 -7.59 22.87
N ASN A 250 10.03 -8.54 22.80
CA ASN A 250 9.92 -9.58 21.80
C ASN A 250 8.72 -9.36 20.85
N ALA A 251 8.18 -8.14 20.77
CA ALA A 251 7.04 -7.84 19.92
C ALA A 251 7.38 -7.80 18.42
N SER A 252 8.64 -7.59 18.03
CA SER A 252 9.02 -7.50 16.61
C SER A 252 10.33 -8.21 16.32
N ALA A 253 10.31 -9.22 15.44
CA ALA A 253 11.51 -9.79 14.83
C ALA A 253 11.88 -9.13 13.47
N GLY A 254 11.27 -7.96 13.19
CA GLY A 254 11.27 -7.28 11.89
C GLY A 254 9.86 -6.93 11.38
N CYS A 255 8.83 -7.11 12.20
CA CYS A 255 7.44 -6.71 11.95
C CYS A 255 7.27 -5.18 11.98
N LEU A 256 6.17 -4.71 11.39
CA LEU A 256 5.75 -3.31 11.45
C LEU A 256 4.74 -3.11 12.59
N VAL A 257 5.18 -2.67 13.76
CA VAL A 257 4.39 -2.82 14.98
C VAL A 257 3.88 -1.47 15.49
N GLY A 258 2.55 -1.31 15.58
CA GLY A 258 1.95 -0.17 16.27
C GLY A 258 1.87 -0.44 17.77
N ARG A 259 2.38 0.45 18.64
CA ARG A 259 2.63 0.13 20.05
C ARG A 259 1.38 -0.31 20.81
N MET A 260 0.30 0.46 20.69
CA MET A 260 -0.90 0.29 21.49
C MET A 260 -1.92 -0.63 20.82
N ARG A 261 -2.57 -1.51 21.59
CA ARG A 261 -3.68 -2.36 21.15
C ARG A 261 -4.83 -1.53 20.60
N GLN A 262 -5.20 -0.47 21.33
CA GLN A 262 -6.29 0.42 20.93
C GLN A 262 -6.00 1.09 19.59
N GLY A 263 -4.81 1.69 19.44
CA GLY A 263 -4.38 2.29 18.17
C GLY A 263 -4.28 1.30 17.01
N HIS A 264 -4.03 0.01 17.29
CA HIS A 264 -4.10 -1.01 16.25
C HIS A 264 -5.53 -1.38 15.83
N LYS A 265 -6.47 -1.43 16.78
CA LYS A 265 -7.90 -1.63 16.46
C LYS A 265 -8.45 -0.48 15.61
N GLU A 266 -8.06 0.75 15.92
CA GLU A 266 -8.38 1.94 15.11
C GLU A 266 -7.79 1.83 13.71
N PHE A 267 -6.49 1.50 13.61
CA PHE A 267 -5.84 1.25 12.32
C PHE A 267 -6.58 0.22 11.47
N MET A 268 -6.89 -0.96 12.03
CA MET A 268 -7.61 -2.01 11.32
C MET A 268 -9.02 -1.57 10.90
N SER A 269 -9.72 -0.83 11.77
CA SER A 269 -11.05 -0.26 11.48
C SER A 269 -11.02 0.73 10.32
N ILE A 270 -9.96 1.55 10.21
CA ILE A 270 -9.78 2.50 9.12
C ILE A 270 -9.47 1.76 7.81
N ILE A 271 -8.44 0.92 7.77
CA ILE A 271 -8.00 0.30 6.51
C ILE A 271 -9.04 -0.67 5.92
N LYS A 272 -9.91 -1.26 6.75
CA LYS A 272 -11.01 -2.12 6.27
C LYS A 272 -12.17 -1.34 5.64
N GLN A 273 -12.14 -0.01 5.72
CA GLN A 273 -13.01 0.84 4.92
C GLN A 273 -12.44 1.14 3.53
N ASP A 274 -11.23 0.65 3.23
CA ASP A 274 -10.63 0.83 1.91
C ASP A 274 -11.55 0.23 0.85
N ARG A 275 -11.93 1.02 -0.14
CA ARG A 275 -12.90 0.58 -1.15
C ARG A 275 -12.44 -0.66 -1.92
N ARG A 276 -11.13 -0.86 -2.06
CA ARG A 276 -10.54 -2.02 -2.76
C ARG A 276 -10.68 -3.27 -1.91
N TYR A 277 -10.47 -3.14 -0.60
CA TYR A 277 -10.75 -4.22 0.36
C TYR A 277 -12.25 -4.53 0.45
N VAL A 278 -13.12 -3.51 0.52
CA VAL A 278 -14.57 -3.71 0.52
C VAL A 278 -15.06 -4.42 -0.74
N ALA A 279 -14.44 -4.13 -1.89
CA ALA A 279 -14.75 -4.81 -3.15
C ALA A 279 -14.16 -6.22 -3.25
N ASN A 280 -13.04 -6.48 -2.57
CA ASN A 280 -12.36 -7.77 -2.52
C ASN A 280 -11.59 -7.93 -1.19
N ASN A 281 -12.10 -8.77 -0.30
CA ASN A 281 -11.48 -8.99 1.01
C ASN A 281 -10.09 -9.64 0.94
N ASP A 282 -9.68 -10.19 -0.20
CA ASP A 282 -8.33 -10.70 -0.45
C ASP A 282 -7.35 -9.60 -0.91
N TYR A 283 -7.75 -8.32 -0.80
CA TYR A 283 -6.92 -7.18 -1.21
C TYR A 283 -5.56 -7.18 -0.49
N VAL A 284 -4.50 -7.08 -1.29
CA VAL A 284 -3.13 -6.93 -0.80
C VAL A 284 -2.79 -5.45 -0.76
N PHE A 285 -2.70 -4.91 0.44
CA PHE A 285 -2.35 -3.53 0.74
C PHE A 285 -0.90 -3.24 0.41
N TYR A 286 -0.70 -2.00 -0.07
CA TYR A 286 0.60 -1.37 -0.15
C TYR A 286 0.97 -0.78 1.20
N THR A 287 2.25 -0.89 1.57
CA THR A 287 2.80 -0.11 2.68
C THR A 287 4.16 0.43 2.28
N THR A 288 4.35 1.71 2.63
CA THR A 288 5.57 2.47 2.35
C THR A 288 6.35 2.62 3.65
N VAL A 289 7.63 2.29 3.66
CA VAL A 289 8.52 2.46 4.82
C VAL A 289 9.65 3.39 4.40
N ILE A 290 9.77 4.54 5.05
CA ILE A 290 10.72 5.59 4.67
C ILE A 290 11.49 6.12 5.89
N PRO A 291 12.74 6.59 5.69
CA PRO A 291 13.50 7.24 6.74
C PRO A 291 13.06 8.68 6.93
N GLY A 292 12.76 9.06 8.18
CA GLY A 292 12.27 10.40 8.53
C GLY A 292 13.29 11.50 8.24
N ASP A 293 14.58 11.25 8.47
CA ASP A 293 15.65 12.21 8.22
C ASP A 293 15.76 12.59 6.72
N ASP A 294 15.70 11.62 5.81
CA ASP A 294 15.68 11.85 4.37
C ASP A 294 14.40 12.57 3.92
N LEU A 295 13.23 12.21 4.50
CA LEU A 295 11.96 12.89 4.25
C LEU A 295 12.05 14.38 4.58
N LEU A 296 12.47 14.72 5.81
CA LEU A 296 12.47 16.11 6.25
C LEU A 296 13.60 16.92 5.58
N LYS A 297 14.70 16.27 5.19
CA LYS A 297 15.78 16.89 4.42
C LYS A 297 15.36 17.23 2.98
N LYS A 298 14.70 16.32 2.27
CA LYS A 298 14.29 16.52 0.86
C LYS A 298 13.08 17.45 0.74
N PHE A 299 12.17 17.39 1.71
CA PHE A 299 10.96 18.20 1.72
C PHE A 299 10.83 18.89 3.07
N PRO A 300 11.49 20.06 3.27
CA PRO A 300 11.32 20.86 4.48
C PRO A 300 9.89 21.44 4.58
N GLY A 301 9.46 21.77 5.80
CA GLY A 301 8.17 22.40 6.10
C GLY A 301 8.18 23.92 5.88
#